data_AF-A0A1M8A6Y5-F1
#
_entry.id   AF-A0A1M8A6Y5-F1
#
_cell.length_a   1.000
_cell.length_b   1.000
_cell.length_c   1.000
_cell.angle_alpha   90.00
_cell.angle_beta   90.00
_cell.angle_gamma   90.00
#
_symmetry.space_group_name_H-M   'P 1'
#
loop_
_entity.id
_entity.type
_entity.pdbx_description
1 polymer ?
#
loop_
_entity_poly.entity_id
_entity_poly.type
_entity_poly.pdbx_seq_one_letter_code
_entity_poly.pdbx_strand_id
1 'polypeptide(L)'
;MGNSFEELKRAALLESSRKREELHERIQKRAQEQSEAQRVANERLQQRAAWVAREQQRQAQRQALEEKKKKELEAQDAKRRAATRLAEQSAMEKARGRPPPRAKALDHAHAEAVKHRLQVPRASSSVALTRDEKRMKRMAKEMGVKFRPNTKPVRHPTTSAPGKPMPALTTKRPMTPRERFIMEEHKRKEARKATLPASPHTSDSHDSDRSGETSDDENATSHASIRDQIWQMFGRDRQRYLARDIDSDEDDMEAGANAVLQEEQRSSLYGRREDEREERLLDELKRQKMQNSKP
;
A
#
# COMPACT_ATOMS: atom_id res chain seq x y z
N MET A 1 76.83 30.71 57.89
CA MET A 1 75.82 31.74 58.25
C MET A 1 74.50 31.00 58.41
N GLY A 2 74.11 30.63 59.63
CA GLY A 2 72.83 29.96 59.87
C GLY A 2 71.71 31.01 59.86
N ASN A 3 70.64 30.77 59.11
CA ASN A 3 69.46 31.63 59.13
C ASN A 3 68.96 31.78 60.57
N SER A 4 68.60 32.99 60.96
CA SER A 4 68.13 33.22 62.33
C SER A 4 66.81 32.46 62.56
N PHE A 5 66.58 31.97 63.77
CA PHE A 5 65.36 31.24 64.12
C PHE A 5 64.07 32.00 63.76
N GLU A 6 64.11 33.34 63.78
CA GLU A 6 62.99 34.18 63.36
C GLU A 6 62.68 34.09 61.86
N GLU A 7 63.69 33.99 61.00
CA GLU A 7 63.52 33.85 59.55
C GLU A 7 62.87 32.51 59.20
N LEU A 8 63.29 31.43 59.87
CA LEU A 8 62.66 30.11 59.75
C LEU A 8 61.18 30.14 60.17
N LYS A 9 60.85 30.84 61.25
CA LYS A 9 59.45 31.00 61.70
C LYS A 9 58.60 31.79 60.71
N ARG A 10 59.14 32.87 60.14
CA ARG A 10 58.45 33.66 59.09
C ARG A 10 58.26 32.85 57.82
N ALA A 11 59.28 32.11 57.38
CA ALA A 11 59.21 31.23 56.22
C ALA A 11 58.16 30.13 56.40
N ALA A 12 58.11 29.48 57.57
CA ALA A 12 57.12 28.45 57.88
C ALA A 12 55.67 29.00 57.92
N LEU A 13 55.46 30.22 58.42
CA LEU A 13 54.15 30.87 58.40
C LEU A 13 53.69 31.20 56.98
N LEU A 14 54.59 31.69 56.12
CA LEU A 14 54.30 31.96 54.70
C LEU A 14 54.03 30.67 53.93
N GLU A 15 54.75 29.60 54.22
CA GLU A 15 54.48 28.29 53.61
C GLU A 15 53.12 27.74 54.06
N SER A 16 52.77 27.92 55.34
CA SER A 16 51.45 27.53 55.84
C SER A 16 50.33 28.37 55.23
N SER A 17 50.52 29.67 54.98
CA SER A 17 49.50 30.50 54.34
C SER A 17 49.29 30.11 52.89
N ARG A 18 50.39 29.89 52.14
CA ARG A 18 50.33 29.37 50.76
C ARG A 18 49.61 28.04 50.66
N LYS A 19 49.92 27.08 51.55
CA LYS A 19 49.21 25.79 51.59
C LYS A 19 47.71 25.95 51.86
N ARG A 20 47.30 26.91 52.69
CA ARG A 20 45.87 27.19 52.94
C ARG A 20 45.18 27.82 51.74
N GLU A 21 45.85 28.76 51.08
CA GLU A 21 45.37 29.40 49.84
C GLU A 21 45.21 28.36 48.73
N GLU A 22 46.21 27.49 48.51
CA GLU A 22 46.13 26.39 47.55
C GLU A 22 44.98 25.42 47.86
N LEU A 23 44.74 25.10 49.14
CA LEU A 23 43.59 24.28 49.54
C LEU A 23 42.26 25.00 49.26
N HIS A 24 42.17 26.30 49.56
CA HIS A 24 40.99 27.09 49.27
C HIS A 24 40.69 27.17 47.76
N GLU A 25 41.72 27.40 46.94
CA GLU A 25 41.58 27.41 45.48
C GLU A 25 41.13 26.04 44.95
N ARG A 26 41.68 24.94 45.48
CA ARG A 26 41.25 23.58 45.10
C ARG A 26 39.79 23.32 45.46
N ILE A 27 39.34 23.77 46.64
CA ILE A 27 37.94 23.65 47.07
C ILE A 27 37.03 24.47 46.14
N GLN A 28 37.42 25.71 45.80
CA GLN A 28 36.66 26.57 44.90
C GLN A 28 36.58 25.98 43.49
N LYS A 29 37.69 25.49 42.93
CA LYS A 29 37.71 24.82 41.62
C LYS A 29 36.79 23.60 41.61
N ARG A 30 36.86 22.74 42.62
CA ARG A 30 35.96 21.58 42.75
C ARG A 30 34.50 22.02 42.84
N ALA A 31 34.18 23.10 43.57
CA ALA A 31 32.82 23.61 43.66
C ALA A 31 32.31 24.14 42.31
N GLN A 32 33.16 24.84 41.55
CA GLN A 32 32.85 25.30 40.19
C GLN A 32 32.62 24.12 39.25
N GLU A 33 33.54 23.16 39.21
CA GLU A 33 33.41 21.93 38.41
C GLU A 33 32.12 21.16 38.74
N GLN A 34 31.76 21.05 40.02
CA GLN A 34 30.50 20.41 40.43
C GLN A 34 29.28 21.19 39.94
N SER A 35 29.31 22.52 40.02
CA SER A 35 28.21 23.36 39.55
C SER A 35 28.04 23.27 38.03
N GLU A 36 29.14 23.23 37.28
CA GLU A 36 29.13 23.07 35.82
C GLU A 36 28.67 21.67 35.44
N ALA A 37 29.16 20.63 36.12
CA ALA A 37 28.71 19.26 35.91
C ALA A 37 27.20 19.12 36.16
N GLN A 38 26.66 19.77 37.19
CA GLN A 38 25.22 19.80 37.45
C GLN A 38 24.45 20.53 36.35
N ARG A 39 24.95 21.66 35.85
CA ARG A 39 24.32 22.38 34.73
C ARG A 39 24.28 21.53 33.47
N VAL A 40 25.39 20.88 33.11
CA VAL A 40 25.46 19.97 31.96
C VAL A 40 24.55 18.77 32.14
N ALA A 41 24.46 18.21 33.35
CA ALA A 41 23.54 17.11 33.64
C ALA A 41 22.07 17.54 33.47
N ASN A 42 21.71 18.72 33.99
CA ASN A 42 20.36 19.28 33.85
C ASN A 42 20.02 19.58 32.38
N GLU A 43 20.97 20.12 31.61
CA GLU A 43 20.78 20.36 30.18
C GLU A 43 20.55 19.06 29.41
N ARG A 44 21.33 18.00 29.70
CA ARG A 44 21.11 16.66 29.12
C ARG A 44 19.74 16.09 29.49
N LEU A 45 19.28 16.30 30.72
CA LEU A 45 17.93 15.88 31.14
C LEU A 45 16.85 16.66 30.39
N GLN A 46 17.01 17.97 30.23
CA GLN A 46 16.09 18.79 29.43
C GLN A 46 16.06 18.37 27.97
N GLN A 47 17.21 18.07 27.37
CA GLN A 47 17.29 17.56 25.99
C GLN A 47 16.56 16.21 25.86
N ARG A 48 16.75 15.29 26.82
CA ARG A 48 16.02 14.01 26.86
C ARG A 48 14.51 14.23 27.00
N ALA A 49 14.09 15.10 27.91
CA ALA A 49 12.68 15.42 28.10
C ALA A 49 12.05 16.04 26.85
N ALA A 50 12.74 16.97 26.19
CA ALA A 50 12.30 17.58 24.94
C ALA A 50 12.16 16.55 23.81
N TRP A 51 13.10 15.59 23.74
CA TRP A 51 13.02 14.49 22.77
C TRP A 51 11.81 13.58 23.03
N VAL A 52 11.59 13.18 24.29
CA VAL A 52 10.42 12.37 24.69
C VAL A 52 9.11 13.09 24.41
N ALA A 53 9.02 14.39 24.71
CA ALA A 53 7.83 15.19 24.43
C ALA A 53 7.52 15.26 22.92
N ARG A 54 8.54 15.42 22.09
CA ARG A 54 8.39 15.40 20.62
C ARG A 54 7.94 14.03 20.12
N GLU A 55 8.43 12.95 20.71
CA GLU A 55 8.00 11.59 20.38
C GLU A 55 6.55 11.33 20.78
N GLN A 56 6.14 11.74 21.98
CA GLN A 56 4.74 11.67 22.42
C GLN A 56 3.82 12.46 21.50
N GLN A 57 4.24 13.64 21.04
CA GLN A 57 3.47 14.42 20.07
C GLN A 57 3.29 13.68 18.73
N ARG A 58 4.33 13.00 18.23
CA ARG A 58 4.24 12.16 17.03
C ARG A 58 3.28 11.00 17.24
N GLN A 59 3.34 10.32 18.39
CA GLN A 59 2.43 9.22 18.72
C GLN A 59 0.98 9.69 18.83
N ALA A 60 0.72 10.82 19.49
CA ALA A 60 -0.61 11.41 19.58
C ALA A 60 -1.17 11.79 18.20
N GLN A 61 -0.33 12.33 17.30
CA GLN A 61 -0.74 12.61 15.92
C GLN A 61 -1.11 11.33 15.16
N ARG A 62 -0.33 10.26 15.30
CA ARG A 62 -0.64 8.96 14.69
C ARG A 62 -1.96 8.39 15.21
N GLN A 63 -2.15 8.38 16.53
CA GLN A 63 -3.39 7.94 17.16
C GLN A 63 -4.59 8.77 16.70
N ALA A 64 -4.46 10.09 16.62
CA ALA A 64 -5.53 10.96 16.12
C ALA A 64 -5.91 10.66 14.66
N LEU A 65 -4.92 10.37 13.80
CA LEU A 65 -5.17 9.96 12.42
C LEU A 65 -5.85 8.58 12.33
N GLU A 66 -5.43 7.62 13.16
CA GLU A 66 -6.05 6.30 13.24
C GLU A 66 -7.50 6.38 13.75
N GLU A 67 -7.76 7.16 14.78
CA GLU A 67 -9.12 7.41 15.27
C GLU A 67 -10.00 8.06 14.20
N LYS A 68 -9.45 9.01 13.44
CA LYS A 68 -10.17 9.64 12.33
C LYS A 68 -10.52 8.62 11.25
N LYS A 69 -9.58 7.77 10.86
CA LYS A 69 -9.81 6.67 9.90
C LYS A 69 -10.86 5.69 10.42
N LYS A 70 -10.79 5.32 11.71
CA LYS A 70 -11.74 4.41 12.35
C LYS A 70 -13.16 5.01 12.36
N LYS A 71 -13.31 6.28 12.72
CA LYS A 71 -14.59 7.00 12.69
C LYS A 71 -15.13 7.11 11.26
N GLU A 72 -14.29 7.34 10.28
CA GLU A 72 -14.70 7.37 8.88
C GLU A 72 -15.20 6.00 8.40
N LEU A 73 -14.46 4.93 8.71
CA LEU A 73 -14.87 3.57 8.40
C LEU A 73 -16.21 3.22 9.08
N GLU A 74 -16.35 3.54 10.37
CA GLU A 74 -17.59 3.33 11.12
C GLU A 74 -18.76 4.14 10.53
N ALA A 75 -18.52 5.38 10.10
CA ALA A 75 -19.52 6.19 9.43
C ALA A 75 -19.90 5.60 8.06
N GLN A 76 -18.96 5.04 7.31
CA GLN A 76 -19.24 4.33 6.05
C GLN A 76 -20.07 3.05 6.30
N ASP A 77 -19.71 2.28 7.32
CA ASP A 77 -20.45 1.07 7.70
C ASP A 77 -21.84 1.40 8.23
N ALA A 78 -21.99 2.46 9.01
CA ALA A 78 -23.29 2.96 9.45
C ALA A 78 -24.16 3.38 8.26
N LYS A 79 -23.59 4.07 7.26
CA LYS A 79 -24.30 4.41 6.01
C LYS A 79 -24.72 3.15 5.24
N ARG A 80 -23.85 2.15 5.12
CA ARG A 80 -24.17 0.87 4.49
C ARG A 80 -25.32 0.17 5.21
N ARG A 81 -25.24 0.05 6.55
CA ARG A 81 -26.30 -0.55 7.38
C ARG A 81 -27.62 0.21 7.33
N ALA A 82 -27.57 1.55 7.26
CA ALA A 82 -28.77 2.36 7.10
C ALA A 82 -29.41 2.14 5.73
N ALA A 83 -28.61 2.05 4.67
CA ALA A 83 -29.10 1.76 3.32
C ALA A 83 -29.72 0.35 3.22
N THR A 84 -29.12 -0.67 3.85
CA THR A 84 -29.70 -2.02 3.88
C THR A 84 -31.03 -2.04 4.64
N ARG A 85 -31.10 -1.40 5.81
CA ARG A 85 -32.36 -1.27 6.57
C ARG A 85 -33.46 -0.57 5.77
N LEU A 86 -33.13 0.50 5.05
CA LEU A 86 -34.09 1.20 4.19
C LEU A 86 -34.57 0.32 3.03
N ALA A 87 -33.67 -0.46 2.43
CA ALA A 87 -34.02 -1.42 1.39
C ALA A 87 -34.94 -2.53 1.92
N GLU A 88 -34.67 -3.06 3.13
CA GLU A 88 -35.52 -4.04 3.81
C GLU A 88 -36.91 -3.48 4.11
N GLN A 89 -37.00 -2.24 4.63
CA GLN A 89 -38.28 -1.57 4.85
C GLN A 89 -39.07 -1.39 3.55
N SER A 90 -38.40 -0.96 2.48
CA SER A 90 -39.03 -0.80 1.16
C SER A 90 -39.51 -2.14 0.59
N ALA A 91 -38.74 -3.22 0.80
CA ALA A 91 -39.12 -4.57 0.41
C ALA A 91 -40.36 -5.06 1.18
N MET A 92 -40.43 -4.79 2.49
CA MET A 92 -41.61 -5.11 3.30
C MET A 92 -42.85 -4.31 2.87
N GLU A 93 -42.71 -3.02 2.56
CA GLU A 93 -43.84 -2.23 2.03
C GLU A 93 -44.33 -2.74 0.67
N LYS A 94 -43.39 -3.13 -0.21
CA LYS A 94 -43.72 -3.75 -1.50
C LYS A 94 -44.46 -5.09 -1.31
N ALA A 95 -44.04 -5.90 -0.34
CA ALA A 95 -44.73 -7.16 0.00
C ALA A 95 -46.16 -6.92 0.55
N ARG A 96 -46.41 -5.77 1.20
CA ARG A 96 -47.74 -5.33 1.63
C ARG A 96 -48.61 -4.77 0.49
N GLY A 97 -48.15 -4.81 -0.76
CA GLY A 97 -48.92 -4.39 -1.93
C GLY A 97 -49.03 -2.88 -2.12
N ARG A 98 -48.30 -2.06 -1.36
CA ARG A 98 -48.20 -0.62 -1.62
C ARG A 98 -47.14 -0.37 -2.70
N PRO A 99 -47.46 0.34 -3.80
CA PRO A 99 -46.44 0.75 -4.75
C PRO A 99 -45.45 1.69 -4.06
N PRO A 100 -44.14 1.59 -4.35
CA PRO A 100 -43.14 2.42 -3.69
C PRO A 100 -43.48 3.90 -3.93
N PRO A 101 -43.42 4.77 -2.89
CA PRO A 101 -43.65 6.19 -3.07
C PRO A 101 -42.63 6.72 -4.07
N ARG A 102 -43.11 7.38 -5.14
CA ARG A 102 -42.23 8.08 -6.08
C ARG A 102 -41.41 9.11 -5.32
N ALA A 103 -40.12 9.23 -5.64
CA ALA A 103 -39.27 10.23 -5.02
C ALA A 103 -39.85 11.62 -5.28
N LYS A 104 -40.03 12.44 -4.23
CA LYS A 104 -40.63 13.79 -4.33
C LYS A 104 -39.98 14.69 -5.39
N ALA A 105 -38.67 14.52 -5.63
CA ALA A 105 -37.95 15.22 -6.68
C ALA A 105 -38.41 14.84 -8.09
N LEU A 106 -38.73 13.56 -8.33
CA LEU A 106 -39.29 13.11 -9.61
C LEU A 106 -40.72 13.60 -9.80
N ASP A 107 -41.51 13.70 -8.72
CA ASP A 107 -42.85 14.28 -8.80
C ASP A 107 -42.78 15.78 -9.13
N HIS A 108 -41.83 16.50 -8.54
CA HIS A 108 -41.61 17.91 -8.84
C HIS A 108 -41.14 18.13 -10.28
N ALA A 109 -40.19 17.31 -10.76
CA ALA A 109 -39.71 17.36 -12.14
C ALA A 109 -40.80 16.98 -13.15
N HIS A 110 -41.65 16.00 -12.81
CA HIS A 110 -42.79 15.64 -13.65
C HIS A 110 -43.83 16.76 -13.68
N ALA A 111 -44.12 17.41 -12.54
CA ALA A 111 -45.01 18.56 -12.48
C ALA A 111 -44.49 19.74 -13.31
N GLU A 112 -43.19 20.02 -13.25
CA GLU A 112 -42.54 21.04 -14.10
C GLU A 112 -42.55 20.66 -15.58
N ALA A 113 -42.26 19.40 -15.92
CA ALA A 113 -42.32 18.92 -17.31
C ALA A 113 -43.74 19.00 -17.88
N VAL A 114 -44.77 18.72 -17.08
CA VAL A 114 -46.18 18.87 -17.47
C VAL A 114 -46.51 20.34 -17.68
N LYS A 115 -46.09 21.25 -16.79
CA LYS A 115 -46.25 22.70 -16.98
C LYS A 115 -45.57 23.19 -18.25
N HIS A 116 -44.34 22.76 -18.50
CA HIS A 116 -43.58 23.12 -19.70
C HIS A 116 -44.22 22.53 -20.98
N ARG A 117 -44.85 21.36 -20.89
CA ARG A 117 -45.58 20.75 -22.02
C ARG A 117 -46.87 21.49 -22.37
N LEU A 118 -47.49 22.15 -21.40
CA LEU A 118 -48.72 22.95 -21.61
C LEU A 118 -48.41 24.34 -22.19
N GLN A 119 -47.20 24.86 -21.99
CA GLN A 119 -46.79 26.19 -22.47
C GLN A 119 -46.21 26.20 -23.89
N VAL A 120 -45.85 25.05 -24.46
CA VAL A 120 -45.31 24.98 -25.83
C VAL A 120 -46.42 24.64 -26.83
N PRO A 121 -46.73 25.52 -27.80
CA PRO A 121 -47.68 25.22 -28.86
C PRO A 121 -47.21 24.00 -29.65
N ARG A 122 -48.01 22.94 -29.67
CA ARG A 122 -47.75 21.77 -30.52
C ARG A 122 -47.99 22.18 -31.97
N ALA A 123 -46.91 22.38 -32.73
CA ALA A 123 -46.99 22.35 -34.18
C ALA A 123 -47.50 20.97 -34.59
N SER A 124 -48.73 20.90 -35.09
CA SER A 124 -49.29 19.70 -35.70
C SER A 124 -48.46 19.33 -36.93
N SER A 125 -48.25 18.03 -37.14
CA SER A 125 -47.60 17.42 -38.31
C SER A 125 -46.08 17.50 -38.46
N SER A 126 -45.31 16.98 -37.50
CA SER A 126 -43.96 16.46 -37.83
C SER A 126 -43.95 14.93 -37.72
N VAL A 127 -43.77 14.29 -38.88
CA VAL A 127 -43.47 12.86 -38.99
C VAL A 127 -42.29 12.56 -38.06
N ALA A 128 -42.43 11.56 -37.20
CA ALA A 128 -41.38 11.20 -36.25
C ALA A 128 -40.10 10.82 -37.01
N LEU A 129 -39.05 11.64 -36.88
CA LEU A 129 -37.75 11.37 -37.51
C LEU A 129 -37.25 9.99 -37.08
N THR A 130 -36.85 9.18 -38.06
CA THR A 130 -36.22 7.89 -37.84
C THR A 130 -34.91 8.04 -37.05
N ARG A 131 -34.41 6.94 -36.47
CA ARG A 131 -33.16 6.96 -35.69
C ARG A 131 -31.98 7.52 -36.50
N ASP A 132 -31.93 7.21 -37.79
CA ASP A 132 -30.88 7.68 -38.69
C ASP A 132 -31.05 9.16 -39.06
N GLU A 133 -32.28 9.62 -39.27
CA GLU A 133 -32.55 11.04 -39.47
C GLU A 133 -32.23 11.88 -38.23
N LYS A 134 -32.45 11.36 -37.02
CA LYS A 134 -32.01 12.01 -35.77
C LYS A 134 -30.50 12.08 -35.66
N ARG A 135 -29.77 11.06 -36.15
CA ARG A 135 -28.30 11.06 -36.21
C ARG A 135 -27.81 12.12 -37.20
N MET A 136 -28.39 12.18 -38.40
CA MET A 136 -28.07 13.21 -39.40
C MET A 136 -28.41 14.61 -38.91
N LYS A 137 -29.54 14.80 -38.21
CA LYS A 137 -29.90 16.10 -37.63
C LYS A 137 -28.87 16.57 -36.58
N ARG A 138 -28.28 15.65 -35.82
CA ARG A 138 -27.21 15.96 -34.86
C ARG A 138 -25.92 16.37 -35.56
N MET A 139 -25.48 15.59 -36.55
CA MET A 139 -24.30 15.93 -37.36
C MET A 139 -24.47 17.25 -38.11
N ALA A 140 -25.64 17.50 -38.69
CA ALA A 140 -25.92 18.76 -39.39
C ALA A 140 -25.86 19.97 -38.44
N LYS A 141 -26.36 19.82 -37.20
CA LYS A 141 -26.25 20.85 -36.16
C LYS A 141 -24.80 21.12 -35.75
N GLU A 142 -23.99 20.07 -35.60
CA GLU A 142 -22.57 20.16 -35.25
C GLU A 142 -21.76 20.85 -36.36
N MET A 143 -22.12 20.62 -37.62
CA MET A 143 -21.50 21.24 -38.80
C MET A 143 -22.09 22.61 -39.15
N GLY A 144 -23.06 23.14 -38.39
CA GLY A 144 -23.73 24.41 -38.68
C GLY A 144 -24.61 24.41 -39.93
N VAL A 145 -24.92 23.24 -40.50
CA VAL A 145 -25.71 23.09 -41.72
C VAL A 145 -27.18 22.84 -41.39
N LYS A 146 -28.10 23.55 -42.07
CA LYS A 146 -29.55 23.40 -41.83
C LYS A 146 -30.05 22.04 -42.34
N PHE A 147 -30.43 21.15 -41.41
CA PHE A 147 -30.99 19.83 -41.73
C PHE A 147 -32.31 19.96 -42.50
N ARG A 148 -32.37 19.40 -43.71
CA ARG A 148 -33.60 19.24 -44.51
C ARG A 148 -33.98 17.76 -44.57
N PRO A 149 -35.08 17.31 -43.94
CA PRO A 149 -35.53 15.93 -44.07
C PRO A 149 -35.93 15.67 -45.54
N ASN A 150 -35.47 14.56 -46.10
CA ASN A 150 -35.73 14.22 -47.49
C ASN A 150 -37.13 13.60 -47.60
N THR A 151 -38.15 14.43 -47.84
CA THR A 151 -39.56 13.99 -47.94
C THR A 151 -39.91 13.45 -49.34
N LYS A 152 -39.03 12.63 -49.93
CA LYS A 152 -39.37 11.89 -51.16
C LYS A 152 -39.75 10.45 -50.77
N PRO A 153 -40.97 9.99 -51.11
CA PRO A 153 -41.36 8.61 -50.84
C PRO A 153 -40.53 7.69 -51.73
N VAL A 154 -39.67 6.89 -51.11
CA VAL A 154 -38.96 5.79 -51.78
C VAL A 154 -40.01 4.73 -52.11
N ARG A 155 -40.45 4.65 -53.37
CA ARG A 155 -41.25 3.54 -53.88
C ARG A 155 -40.39 2.28 -53.86
N HIS A 156 -40.78 1.29 -53.07
CA HIS A 156 -40.22 -0.06 -53.16
C HIS A 156 -40.90 -0.77 -54.34
N PRO A 157 -40.18 -1.34 -55.32
CA PRO A 157 -40.80 -2.20 -56.32
C PRO A 157 -41.15 -3.55 -55.68
N THR A 158 -42.45 -3.86 -55.68
CA THR A 158 -42.97 -5.20 -55.44
C THR A 158 -42.71 -6.04 -56.69
N THR A 159 -41.89 -7.08 -56.58
CA THR A 159 -41.84 -8.14 -57.60
C THR A 159 -41.56 -9.47 -56.91
N SER A 160 -42.54 -10.36 -57.09
CA SER A 160 -42.56 -11.76 -56.73
C SER A 160 -41.75 -12.59 -57.74
N ALA A 161 -40.72 -13.29 -57.29
CA ALA A 161 -40.28 -14.55 -57.89
C ALA A 161 -39.31 -15.29 -56.93
N PRO A 162 -39.35 -16.63 -56.87
CA PRO A 162 -38.55 -17.42 -55.94
C PRO A 162 -37.21 -17.85 -56.56
N GLY A 163 -36.15 -17.85 -55.75
CA GLY A 163 -34.94 -18.63 -56.01
C GLY A 163 -33.61 -17.91 -55.82
N LYS A 164 -32.95 -18.18 -54.68
CA LYS A 164 -31.57 -18.71 -54.54
C LYS A 164 -31.00 -18.36 -53.13
N PRO A 165 -30.29 -19.29 -52.47
CA PRO A 165 -29.78 -19.08 -51.12
C PRO A 165 -28.60 -18.08 -51.14
N MET A 166 -28.66 -17.09 -50.26
CA MET A 166 -27.56 -16.15 -50.02
C MET A 166 -26.44 -16.85 -49.23
N PRO A 167 -25.16 -16.52 -49.49
CA PRO A 167 -24.03 -17.11 -48.79
C PRO A 167 -23.99 -16.64 -47.33
N ALA A 168 -23.77 -17.59 -46.42
CA ALA A 168 -23.47 -17.33 -45.02
C ALA A 168 -22.13 -16.57 -44.91
N LEU A 169 -22.19 -15.23 -44.86
CA LEU A 169 -21.04 -14.42 -44.48
C LEU A 169 -20.83 -14.52 -42.97
N THR A 170 -20.02 -15.48 -42.55
CA THR A 170 -19.31 -15.43 -41.28
C THR A 170 -18.20 -14.39 -41.37
N THR A 171 -18.53 -13.10 -41.36
CA THR A 171 -17.51 -12.06 -41.16
C THR A 171 -17.29 -11.91 -39.66
N LYS A 172 -16.38 -12.73 -39.12
CA LYS A 172 -15.75 -12.43 -37.83
C LYS A 172 -15.11 -11.06 -37.99
N ARG A 173 -15.72 -10.03 -37.39
CA ARG A 173 -15.11 -8.71 -37.31
C ARG A 173 -13.70 -8.88 -36.74
N PRO A 174 -12.66 -8.29 -37.37
CA PRO A 174 -11.33 -8.30 -36.78
C PRO A 174 -11.42 -7.62 -35.42
N MET A 175 -11.17 -8.38 -34.36
CA MET A 175 -11.20 -7.86 -33.00
C MET A 175 -10.18 -6.74 -32.85
N THR A 176 -10.61 -5.67 -32.19
CA THR A 176 -9.73 -4.55 -31.89
C THR A 176 -8.59 -5.01 -30.97
N PRO A 177 -7.40 -4.38 -31.02
CA PRO A 177 -6.28 -4.72 -30.13
C PRO A 177 -6.67 -4.73 -28.64
N ARG A 178 -7.60 -3.84 -28.25
CA ARG A 178 -8.16 -3.77 -26.90
C ARG A 178 -9.03 -4.97 -26.55
N GLU A 179 -9.86 -5.47 -27.47
CA GLU A 179 -10.66 -6.68 -27.24
C GLU A 179 -9.79 -7.94 -27.13
N ARG A 180 -8.69 -8.01 -27.90
CA ARG A 180 -7.71 -9.09 -27.75
C ARG A 180 -7.05 -9.08 -26.37
N PHE A 181 -6.60 -7.92 -25.92
CA PHE A 181 -6.02 -7.75 -24.58
C PHE A 181 -6.99 -8.16 -23.47
N ILE A 182 -8.25 -7.74 -23.53
CA ILE A 182 -9.26 -8.09 -22.52
C ILE A 182 -9.53 -9.60 -22.47
N MET A 183 -9.61 -10.28 -23.62
CA MET A 183 -9.82 -11.73 -23.64
C MET A 183 -8.59 -12.51 -23.15
N GLU A 184 -7.39 -12.07 -23.48
CA GLU A 184 -6.14 -12.67 -23.00
C GLU A 184 -6.02 -12.54 -21.48
N GLU A 185 -6.37 -11.38 -20.93
CA GLU A 185 -6.37 -11.09 -19.49
C GLU A 185 -7.40 -11.97 -18.76
N HIS A 186 -8.59 -12.14 -19.33
CA HIS A 186 -9.62 -13.04 -18.79
C HIS A 186 -9.16 -14.50 -18.80
N LYS A 187 -8.52 -14.96 -19.88
CA LYS A 187 -7.99 -16.32 -20.01
C LYS A 187 -6.85 -16.58 -19.01
N ARG A 188 -5.98 -15.59 -18.77
CA ARG A 188 -4.91 -15.67 -17.76
C ARG A 188 -5.47 -15.74 -16.33
N LYS A 189 -6.53 -14.98 -16.05
CA LYS A 189 -7.23 -15.03 -14.74
C LYS A 189 -7.92 -16.38 -14.51
N GLU A 190 -8.57 -16.94 -15.51
CA GLU A 190 -9.23 -18.25 -15.40
C GLU A 190 -8.21 -19.38 -15.21
N ALA A 191 -7.07 -19.34 -15.92
CA ALA A 191 -5.98 -20.30 -15.72
C ALA A 191 -5.40 -20.25 -14.31
N ARG A 192 -5.19 -19.05 -13.74
CA ARG A 192 -4.75 -18.87 -12.34
C ARG A 192 -5.76 -19.37 -11.33
N LYS A 193 -7.06 -19.28 -11.65
CA LYS A 193 -8.14 -19.77 -10.79
C LYS A 193 -8.26 -21.30 -10.84
N ALA A 194 -7.88 -21.91 -11.95
CA ALA A 194 -7.90 -23.37 -12.13
C ALA A 194 -6.70 -24.08 -11.49
N THR A 195 -5.58 -23.40 -11.24
CA THR A 195 -4.36 -23.99 -10.65
C THR A 195 -4.25 -23.88 -9.13
N LEU A 196 -5.27 -23.37 -8.44
CA LEU A 196 -5.28 -23.32 -6.96
C LEU A 196 -6.15 -24.44 -6.39
N PRO A 197 -5.58 -25.54 -5.86
CA PRO A 197 -6.33 -26.44 -5.00
C PRO A 197 -6.64 -25.73 -3.67
N ALA A 198 -7.92 -25.70 -3.33
CA ALA A 198 -8.39 -25.26 -2.02
C ALA A 198 -8.04 -26.32 -0.95
N SER A 199 -7.01 -26.09 -0.13
CA SER A 199 -6.96 -26.55 1.27
C SER A 199 -5.77 -25.97 2.06
N PRO A 200 -5.89 -25.78 3.39
CA PRO A 200 -4.87 -25.20 4.26
C PRO A 200 -3.97 -26.26 4.93
N HIS A 201 -2.81 -25.83 5.45
CA HIS A 201 -1.86 -26.49 6.37
C HIS A 201 -0.45 -26.82 5.83
N THR A 202 0.53 -26.16 6.48
CA THR A 202 1.83 -26.65 6.99
C THR A 202 2.59 -27.74 6.22
N SER A 203 3.82 -27.43 5.77
CA SER A 203 5.05 -28.09 6.26
C SER A 203 6.29 -27.61 5.51
N ASP A 204 7.30 -27.31 6.31
CA ASP A 204 8.74 -27.32 6.03
C ASP A 204 9.18 -28.54 5.19
N SER A 205 10.08 -28.34 4.22
CA SER A 205 10.97 -29.39 3.71
C SER A 205 12.08 -28.78 2.85
N HIS A 206 13.31 -28.94 3.33
CA HIS A 206 14.55 -28.76 2.60
C HIS A 206 14.70 -29.72 1.40
N ASP A 207 15.57 -29.28 0.49
CA ASP A 207 16.46 -30.07 -0.39
C ASP A 207 15.92 -30.64 -1.72
N SER A 208 16.56 -30.25 -2.83
CA SER A 208 17.17 -31.16 -3.81
C SER A 208 17.69 -30.42 -5.05
N ASP A 209 18.95 -30.72 -5.36
CA ASP A 209 19.69 -30.46 -6.59
C ASP A 209 18.91 -30.64 -7.90
N ARG A 210 19.21 -29.80 -8.88
CA ARG A 210 19.13 -30.20 -10.30
C ARG A 210 20.15 -29.48 -11.18
N SER A 211 21.22 -30.20 -11.44
CA SER A 211 22.12 -30.05 -12.59
C SER A 211 21.32 -29.98 -13.90
N GLY A 212 21.63 -29.01 -14.76
CA GLY A 212 21.02 -28.85 -16.07
C GLY A 212 22.01 -28.31 -17.11
N GLU A 213 22.72 -29.25 -17.74
CA GLU A 213 23.00 -29.32 -19.19
C GLU A 213 23.68 -28.14 -19.89
N THR A 214 24.96 -28.33 -20.18
CA THR A 214 25.78 -27.53 -21.09
C THR A 214 25.31 -27.73 -22.54
N SER A 215 24.60 -26.75 -23.10
CA SER A 215 24.38 -26.70 -24.55
C SER A 215 25.57 -26.01 -25.21
N ASP A 216 26.35 -26.84 -25.90
CA ASP A 216 27.45 -26.50 -26.78
C ASP A 216 26.89 -25.85 -28.06
N ASP A 217 27.02 -24.54 -28.20
CA ASP A 217 26.78 -23.83 -29.46
C ASP A 217 27.89 -22.79 -29.63
N GLU A 218 28.99 -23.28 -30.17
CA GLU A 218 30.16 -22.52 -30.59
C GLU A 218 29.77 -21.51 -31.68
N ASN A 219 30.47 -20.36 -31.69
CA ASN A 219 30.65 -19.44 -32.84
C ASN A 219 30.04 -18.02 -32.77
N ALA A 220 29.92 -17.42 -31.57
CA ALA A 220 29.77 -15.96 -31.41
C ALA A 220 30.56 -15.39 -30.18
N THR A 221 31.54 -16.15 -29.68
CA THR A 221 31.71 -16.36 -28.23
C THR A 221 32.94 -15.76 -27.54
N SER A 222 33.77 -14.91 -28.15
CA SER A 222 34.94 -14.37 -27.40
C SER A 222 34.58 -13.27 -26.39
N HIS A 223 33.74 -12.29 -26.76
CA HIS A 223 33.30 -11.24 -25.82
C HIS A 223 32.07 -11.61 -24.99
N ALA A 224 31.24 -12.56 -25.46
CA ALA A 224 30.15 -13.10 -24.66
C ALA A 224 30.67 -14.00 -23.53
N SER A 225 31.69 -14.82 -23.80
CA SER A 225 32.31 -15.70 -22.81
C SER A 225 32.98 -14.94 -21.66
N ILE A 226 33.73 -13.86 -21.94
CA ILE A 226 34.33 -13.05 -20.86
C ILE A 226 33.27 -12.42 -19.97
N ARG A 227 32.16 -11.93 -20.55
CA ARG A 227 31.06 -11.38 -19.76
C ARG A 227 30.44 -12.46 -18.90
N ASP A 228 30.13 -13.62 -19.47
CA ASP A 228 29.49 -14.72 -18.76
C ASP A 228 30.42 -15.26 -17.65
N GLN A 229 31.73 -15.29 -17.89
CA GLN A 229 32.76 -15.61 -16.89
C GLN A 229 32.79 -14.59 -15.74
N ILE A 230 32.65 -13.29 -16.01
CA ILE A 230 32.53 -12.26 -14.95
C ILE A 230 31.30 -12.54 -14.07
N TRP A 231 30.18 -12.90 -14.68
CA TRP A 231 28.97 -13.26 -13.94
C TRP A 231 29.16 -14.53 -13.10
N GLN A 232 29.82 -15.54 -13.67
CA GLN A 232 30.17 -16.77 -12.96
C GLN A 232 31.14 -16.54 -11.78
N MET A 233 32.06 -15.58 -11.87
CA MET A 233 32.92 -15.20 -10.74
C MET A 233 32.11 -14.72 -9.52
N PHE A 234 30.90 -14.16 -9.74
CA PHE A 234 29.98 -13.76 -8.67
C PHE A 234 28.91 -14.83 -8.37
N GLY A 235 29.06 -16.05 -8.93
CA GLY A 235 28.12 -17.15 -8.77
C GLY A 235 26.75 -16.88 -9.39
N ARG A 236 26.69 -16.07 -10.45
CA ARG A 236 25.45 -15.67 -11.11
C ARG A 236 25.48 -16.06 -12.58
N ASP A 237 24.33 -16.46 -13.11
CA ASP A 237 24.19 -16.75 -14.54
C ASP A 237 23.55 -15.59 -15.27
N ARG A 238 24.29 -15.05 -16.24
CA ARG A 238 23.82 -13.92 -17.03
C ARG A 238 22.57 -14.26 -17.84
N GLN A 239 22.51 -15.44 -18.44
CA GLN A 239 21.34 -15.87 -19.22
C GLN A 239 20.08 -15.94 -18.34
N ARG A 240 20.22 -16.44 -17.11
CA ARG A 240 19.12 -16.47 -16.12
C ARG A 240 18.68 -15.08 -15.68
N TYR A 241 19.63 -14.14 -15.54
CA TYR A 241 19.33 -12.74 -15.25
C TYR A 241 18.59 -12.04 -16.40
N LEU A 242 19.00 -12.28 -17.65
CA LEU A 242 18.37 -11.71 -18.84
C LEU A 242 17.00 -12.33 -19.13
N ALA A 243 16.81 -13.60 -18.82
CA ALA A 243 15.54 -14.30 -18.97
C ALA A 243 14.54 -14.00 -17.84
N ARG A 244 14.92 -13.24 -16.81
CA ARG A 244 14.02 -12.84 -15.73
C ARG A 244 13.18 -11.65 -16.19
N ASP A 245 11.86 -11.80 -16.17
CA ASP A 245 10.93 -10.72 -16.45
C ASP A 245 11.11 -9.59 -15.41
N ILE A 246 11.72 -8.47 -15.85
CA ILE A 246 12.06 -7.29 -15.01
C ILE A 246 10.80 -6.61 -14.46
N ASP A 247 9.64 -6.86 -15.07
CA ASP A 247 8.37 -6.19 -14.75
C ASP A 247 7.66 -6.76 -13.48
N SER A 248 8.26 -7.71 -12.76
CA SER A 248 7.52 -8.43 -11.71
C SER A 248 7.64 -7.90 -10.28
N ASP A 249 8.71 -7.17 -9.89
CA ASP A 249 8.98 -7.00 -8.45
C ASP A 249 9.46 -5.60 -8.01
N GLU A 250 9.44 -4.54 -8.84
CA GLU A 250 10.00 -3.23 -8.40
C GLU A 250 9.11 -2.45 -7.42
N ASP A 251 7.78 -2.61 -7.47
CA ASP A 251 6.84 -1.84 -6.65
C ASP A 251 6.47 -2.49 -5.29
N ASP A 252 6.76 -3.78 -5.10
CA ASP A 252 6.39 -4.55 -3.89
C ASP A 252 7.60 -4.89 -3.00
N MET A 253 8.79 -4.34 -3.30
CA MET A 253 10.02 -4.55 -2.52
C MET A 253 10.09 -3.73 -1.22
N GLU A 254 9.12 -2.85 -0.97
CA GLU A 254 9.05 -2.07 0.27
C GLU A 254 8.18 -2.78 1.31
N ALA A 255 8.80 -3.24 2.40
CA ALA A 255 8.07 -3.71 3.56
C ALA A 255 7.31 -2.53 4.20
N GLY A 256 5.98 -2.56 4.14
CA GLY A 256 5.15 -1.57 4.84
C GLY A 256 5.44 -1.57 6.35
N ALA A 257 5.36 -0.40 6.99
CA ALA A 257 5.68 -0.24 8.42
C ALA A 257 4.91 -1.21 9.35
N ASN A 258 3.69 -1.60 8.97
CA ASN A 258 2.90 -2.58 9.73
C ASN A 258 3.44 -4.01 9.60
N ALA A 259 3.99 -4.37 8.44
CA ALA A 259 4.62 -5.68 8.24
C ALA A 259 5.89 -5.80 9.10
N VAL A 260 6.71 -4.75 9.12
CA VAL A 260 7.90 -4.66 9.97
C VAL A 260 7.53 -4.82 11.46
N LEU A 261 6.53 -4.08 11.95
CA LEU A 261 6.12 -4.18 13.34
C LEU A 261 5.59 -5.57 13.73
N GLN A 262 4.82 -6.22 12.85
CA GLN A 262 4.34 -7.58 13.10
C GLN A 262 5.51 -8.58 13.14
N GLU A 263 6.49 -8.42 12.26
CA GLU A 263 7.69 -9.25 12.24
C GLU A 263 8.55 -9.05 13.47
N GLU A 264 8.74 -7.80 13.93
CA GLU A 264 9.45 -7.50 15.18
C GLU A 264 8.76 -8.13 16.40
N GLN A 265 7.43 -8.02 16.49
CA GLN A 265 6.65 -8.66 17.57
C GLN A 265 6.79 -10.18 17.53
N ARG A 266 6.72 -10.76 16.32
CA ARG A 266 6.89 -12.20 16.12
C ARG A 266 8.29 -12.63 16.56
N SER A 267 9.33 -11.95 16.09
CA SER A 267 10.73 -12.24 16.44
C SER A 267 10.99 -12.11 17.94
N SER A 268 10.40 -11.10 18.60
CA SER A 268 10.50 -10.94 20.07
C SER A 268 9.88 -12.12 20.82
N LEU A 269 8.73 -12.63 20.39
CA LEU A 269 8.08 -13.79 21.00
C LEU A 269 8.88 -15.08 20.78
N TYR A 270 9.47 -15.26 19.61
CA TYR A 270 10.32 -16.42 19.33
C TYR A 270 11.61 -16.39 20.13
N GLY A 271 12.30 -15.24 20.20
CA GLY A 271 13.51 -15.07 21.00
C GLY A 271 13.28 -15.39 22.47
N ARG A 272 12.22 -14.85 23.07
CA ARG A 272 11.88 -15.17 24.46
C ARG A 272 11.61 -16.66 24.69
N ARG A 273 10.94 -17.34 23.74
CA ARG A 273 10.68 -18.79 23.83
C ARG A 273 11.94 -19.63 23.65
N GLU A 274 12.91 -19.13 22.89
CA GLU A 274 14.22 -19.74 22.72
C GLU A 274 15.06 -19.58 23.99
N ASP A 275 15.14 -18.37 24.55
CA ASP A 275 15.81 -18.08 25.83
C ASP A 275 15.26 -18.95 26.97
N GLU A 276 13.94 -19.05 27.10
CA GLU A 276 13.30 -19.89 28.12
C GLU A 276 13.60 -21.39 27.92
N ARG A 277 13.84 -21.84 26.68
CA ARG A 277 14.24 -23.22 26.39
C ARG A 277 15.71 -23.47 26.74
N GLU A 278 16.59 -22.53 26.39
CA GLU A 278 18.01 -22.62 26.73
C GLU A 278 18.24 -22.56 28.25
N GLU A 279 17.50 -21.71 28.97
CA GLU A 279 17.59 -21.62 30.42
C GLU A 279 17.22 -22.95 31.10
N ARG A 280 16.17 -23.63 30.63
CA ARG A 280 15.79 -24.96 31.13
C ARG A 280 16.88 -25.99 30.90
N LEU A 281 17.46 -26.02 29.69
CA LEU A 281 18.56 -26.94 29.37
C LEU A 281 19.79 -26.65 30.24
N LEU A 282 20.13 -25.38 30.48
CA LEU A 282 21.22 -24.99 31.36
C LEU A 282 20.99 -25.42 32.80
N ASP A 283 19.77 -25.28 33.32
CA ASP A 283 19.44 -25.72 34.67
C ASP A 283 19.44 -27.25 34.81
N GLU A 284 18.99 -27.98 33.80
CA GLU A 284 19.13 -29.44 33.74
C GLU A 284 20.59 -29.88 33.73
N LEU A 285 21.45 -29.24 32.91
CA LEU A 285 22.88 -29.50 32.89
C LEU A 285 23.55 -29.17 34.23
N LYS A 286 23.18 -28.06 34.87
CA LYS A 286 23.67 -27.72 36.22
C LYS A 286 23.28 -28.81 37.23
N ARG A 287 22.03 -29.30 37.19
CA ARG A 287 21.56 -30.38 38.07
C ARG A 287 22.33 -31.67 37.84
N GLN A 288 22.54 -32.07 36.59
CA GLN A 288 23.34 -33.25 36.25
C GLN A 288 24.79 -33.11 36.74
N LYS A 289 25.40 -31.93 36.56
CA LYS A 289 26.75 -31.66 37.07
C LYS A 289 26.84 -31.77 38.59
N MET A 290 25.85 -31.25 39.32
CA MET A 290 25.80 -31.34 40.79
C MET A 290 25.56 -32.77 41.29
N GLN A 291 24.80 -33.59 40.54
CA GLN A 291 24.64 -35.02 40.83
C GLN A 291 25.93 -35.79 40.57
N ASN A 292 26.62 -35.51 39.47
CA ASN A 292 27.89 -36.15 39.12
C ASN A 292 29.07 -35.65 39.97
N SER A 293 28.94 -34.53 40.69
CA SER A 293 29.97 -33.99 41.58
C SER A 293 29.77 -34.34 43.06
N LYS A 294 28.74 -35.14 43.40
CA LYS A 294 28.60 -35.70 44.76
C LYS A 294 29.43 -36.99 44.82
N PRO A 295 30.49 -37.05 45.66
CA PRO A 295 31.34 -38.22 45.83
C PRO A 295 30.60 -39.39 46.48
#